data_AF-A0A932PL99-F1
#
_entry.id   AF-A0A932PL99-F1
#
_cell.length_a   1.000
_cell.length_b   1.000
_cell.length_c   1.000
_cell.angle_alpha   90.00
_cell.angle_beta   90.00
_cell.angle_gamma   90.00
#
_symmetry.space_group_name_H-M   'P 1'
#
loop_
_entity.id
_entity.type
_entity.pdbx_description
1 polymer ?
#
loop_
_entity_poly.entity_id
_entity_poly.type
_entity_poly.pdbx_seq_one_letter_code
_entity_poly.pdbx_strand_id
1 'polypeptide(L)'
;MPASVPGPSRSGWSTGRSLLLGVLIFDLLVAGLAAWTLVWSRGQYVARAEVNTNNLAQVLEQNVLGMVDQIDLALLAIKDEAERRNGDRPGQDPGRDPGYGMAPFLQAQMSRIPILSGLRITDTDGIIRAGTQMTPGRPLSVQDRDYFQHLQERPEGGLYISRPAVGRVNGKWVVLFARRLNHRDHRFAGVVYGVVNVDTLVQTLSELEVGAQGSISLWSSRVELLARFPKSPDSERLIGTTHVEGDFLESVRSGRHVSHFTGASRVDGHSRTYTLRRLPNAAFYILVGLAQADYLQAWRREAVLSSAAALGLITLATAMAWTARRAWAGHLASQAERDRLIGELTLALAEVKHLKGMLPICGHCKKIRDSQGRWIDLESYISDHSDATFSHGVCPDCARDLRDEMLARRMERPQDPDP
;
A
#
# COMPACT_ATOMS: atom_id res chain seq x y z
N MET A 1 36.06 65.15 0.36
CA MET A 1 36.03 63.67 0.28
C MET A 1 34.66 63.26 -0.22
N PRO A 2 34.50 62.62 -1.38
CA PRO A 2 33.17 62.19 -1.83
C PRO A 2 32.77 60.94 -1.05
N ALA A 3 31.56 60.95 -0.51
CA ALA A 3 30.95 59.82 0.17
C ALA A 3 30.75 58.67 -0.82
N SER A 4 31.26 57.49 -0.46
CA SER A 4 31.07 56.26 -1.21
C SER A 4 29.59 55.88 -1.25
N VAL A 5 29.03 55.81 -2.47
CA VAL A 5 27.69 55.26 -2.72
C VAL A 5 27.68 53.77 -2.34
N PRO A 6 26.76 53.28 -1.49
CA PRO A 6 26.65 51.86 -1.20
C PRO A 6 26.21 51.10 -2.44
N GLY A 7 26.98 50.09 -2.86
CA GLY A 7 26.60 49.21 -3.97
C GLY A 7 25.37 48.34 -3.63
N PRO A 8 24.57 47.93 -4.63
CA PRO A 8 23.35 47.16 -4.42
C PRO A 8 23.61 45.85 -3.67
N SER A 9 22.86 45.62 -2.60
CA SER A 9 23.02 44.44 -1.74
C SER A 9 22.71 43.15 -2.52
N ARG A 10 23.68 42.23 -2.59
CA ARG A 10 23.56 40.89 -3.19
C ARG A 10 22.50 39.96 -2.55
N SER A 11 21.78 40.41 -1.51
CA SER A 11 20.87 39.59 -0.70
C SER A 11 19.57 39.20 -1.42
N GLY A 12 19.00 40.06 -2.28
CA GLY A 12 17.70 39.77 -2.94
C GLY A 12 17.74 38.57 -3.89
N TRP A 13 18.89 38.29 -4.51
CA TRP A 13 19.09 37.13 -5.38
C TRP A 13 19.28 35.81 -4.62
N SER A 14 19.77 35.85 -3.37
CA SER A 14 19.92 34.64 -2.56
C SER A 14 18.60 34.20 -1.91
N THR A 15 17.75 35.14 -1.50
CA THR A 15 16.45 34.84 -0.85
C THR A 15 15.46 34.18 -1.80
N GLY A 16 15.42 34.57 -3.07
CA GLY A 16 14.55 33.93 -4.06
C GLY A 16 14.98 32.51 -4.43
N ARG A 17 16.30 32.24 -4.43
CA ARG A 17 16.85 30.90 -4.68
C ARG A 17 16.67 29.99 -3.49
N SER A 18 16.81 30.49 -2.26
CA SER A 18 16.58 29.69 -1.05
C SER A 18 15.11 29.27 -0.90
N LEU A 19 14.15 30.12 -1.25
CA LEU A 19 12.72 29.77 -1.23
C LEU A 19 12.38 28.66 -2.24
N LEU A 20 12.88 28.76 -3.48
CA LEU A 20 12.68 27.71 -4.49
C LEU A 20 13.32 26.39 -4.08
N LEU A 21 14.53 26.44 -3.51
CA LEU A 21 15.21 25.24 -3.02
C LEU A 21 14.43 24.60 -1.86
N GLY A 22 13.90 25.41 -0.94
CA GLY A 22 13.09 24.93 0.19
C GLY A 22 11.81 24.24 -0.27
N VAL A 23 11.11 24.80 -1.25
CA VAL A 23 9.88 24.22 -1.82
C VAL A 23 10.20 22.93 -2.58
N LEU A 24 11.28 22.92 -3.36
CA LEU A 24 11.72 21.71 -4.05
C LEU A 24 12.06 20.58 -3.06
N ILE A 25 12.76 20.89 -1.97
CA ILE A 25 13.07 19.91 -0.92
C ILE A 25 11.78 19.40 -0.26
N PHE A 26 10.84 20.29 0.05
CA PHE A 26 9.55 19.93 0.61
C PHE A 26 8.77 18.99 -0.31
N ASP A 27 8.66 19.33 -1.61
CA ASP A 27 7.93 18.52 -2.59
C ASP A 27 8.58 17.13 -2.76
N LEU A 28 9.91 17.07 -2.80
CA LEU A 28 10.65 15.81 -2.85
C LEU A 28 10.42 14.96 -1.60
N LEU A 29 10.34 15.59 -0.42
CA LEU A 29 10.06 14.91 0.84
C LEU A 29 8.63 14.35 0.84
N VAL A 30 7.64 15.13 0.40
CA VAL A 30 6.25 14.69 0.27
C VAL A 30 6.14 13.51 -0.71
N ALA A 31 6.76 13.61 -1.89
CA ALA A 31 6.76 12.55 -2.89
C ALA A 31 7.46 11.28 -2.39
N GLY A 32 8.61 11.43 -1.74
CA GLY A 32 9.37 10.32 -1.16
C GLY A 32 8.61 9.61 -0.04
N LEU A 33 8.00 10.37 0.87
CA LEU A 33 7.16 9.81 1.93
C LEU A 33 5.95 9.07 1.35
N ALA A 34 5.25 9.67 0.39
CA ALA A 34 4.12 9.02 -0.28
C ALA A 34 4.54 7.71 -0.96
N ALA A 35 5.63 7.72 -1.73
CA ALA A 35 6.16 6.52 -2.38
C ALA A 35 6.53 5.42 -1.36
N TRP A 36 7.20 5.80 -0.26
CA TRP A 36 7.54 4.87 0.80
C TRP A 36 6.29 4.26 1.47
N THR A 37 5.30 5.10 1.81
CA THR A 37 4.03 4.65 2.38
C THR A 37 3.28 3.71 1.43
N LEU A 38 3.28 3.96 0.12
CA LEU A 38 2.63 3.09 -0.87
C LEU A 38 3.30 1.72 -1.01
N VAL A 39 4.63 1.69 -1.00
CA VAL A 39 5.40 0.42 -1.04
C VAL A 39 5.18 -0.35 0.26
N TRP A 40 5.25 0.33 1.40
CA TRP A 40 5.00 -0.26 2.71
C TRP A 40 3.57 -0.82 2.83
N SER A 41 2.56 -0.03 2.45
CA SER A 41 1.16 -0.46 2.53
C SER A 41 0.90 -1.65 1.63
N ARG A 42 1.45 -1.68 0.40
CA ARG A 42 1.35 -2.83 -0.49
C ARG A 42 1.89 -4.10 0.18
N GLY A 43 3.04 -4.01 0.84
CA GLY A 43 3.63 -5.12 1.59
C GLY A 43 2.69 -5.65 2.69
N GLN A 44 2.01 -4.76 3.39
CA GLN A 44 1.01 -5.14 4.41
C GLN A 44 -0.19 -5.88 3.82
N TYR A 45 -0.69 -5.49 2.64
CA TYR A 45 -1.78 -6.22 1.98
C TYR A 45 -1.36 -7.63 1.55
N VAL A 46 -0.12 -7.80 1.06
CA VAL A 46 0.41 -9.13 0.71
C VAL A 46 0.58 -9.99 1.97
N ALA A 47 1.18 -9.46 3.04
CA ALA A 47 1.35 -10.19 4.30
C ALA A 47 -0.01 -10.59 4.92
N ARG A 48 -1.01 -9.71 4.87
CA ARG A 48 -2.38 -10.05 5.31
C ARG A 48 -3.00 -11.14 4.46
N ALA A 49 -2.77 -11.15 3.14
CA ALA A 49 -3.25 -12.21 2.27
C ALA A 49 -2.63 -13.57 2.63
N GLU A 50 -1.33 -13.62 2.95
CA GLU A 50 -0.65 -14.84 3.43
C GLU A 50 -1.22 -15.34 4.76
N VAL A 51 -1.42 -14.44 5.74
CA VAL A 51 -2.05 -14.81 7.02
C VAL A 51 -3.47 -15.33 6.80
N ASN A 52 -4.25 -14.67 5.94
CA ASN A 52 -5.63 -15.06 5.67
C ASN A 52 -5.73 -16.41 4.95
N THR A 53 -4.91 -16.64 3.91
CA THR A 53 -4.87 -17.96 3.26
C THR A 53 -4.42 -19.05 4.22
N ASN A 54 -3.49 -18.77 5.13
CA ASN A 54 -3.07 -19.73 6.14
C ASN A 54 -4.19 -20.07 7.13
N ASN A 55 -4.91 -19.07 7.64
CA ASN A 55 -6.02 -19.29 8.56
C ASN A 55 -7.15 -20.08 7.89
N LEU A 56 -7.53 -19.72 6.66
CA LEU A 56 -8.54 -20.44 5.89
C LEU A 56 -8.11 -21.88 5.61
N ALA A 57 -6.85 -22.09 5.22
CA ALA A 57 -6.32 -23.44 4.99
C ALA A 57 -6.29 -24.28 6.27
N GLN A 58 -6.03 -23.68 7.43
CA GLN A 58 -6.06 -24.37 8.72
C GLN A 58 -7.48 -24.80 9.10
N VAL A 59 -8.48 -23.94 8.89
CA VAL A 59 -9.89 -24.30 9.13
C VAL A 59 -10.32 -25.46 8.21
N LEU A 60 -9.94 -25.39 6.94
CA LEU A 60 -10.21 -26.48 5.98
C LEU A 60 -9.49 -27.77 6.34
N GLU A 61 -8.25 -27.70 6.80
CA GLU A 61 -7.51 -28.87 7.29
C GLU A 61 -8.28 -29.56 8.41
N GLN A 62 -8.69 -28.81 9.44
CA GLN A 62 -9.45 -29.37 10.56
C GLN A 62 -10.78 -29.96 10.13
N ASN A 63 -11.48 -29.27 9.22
CA ASN A 63 -12.76 -29.74 8.70
C ASN A 63 -12.59 -31.05 7.89
N VAL A 64 -11.66 -31.09 6.94
CA VAL A 64 -11.40 -32.28 6.10
C VAL A 64 -10.87 -33.44 6.93
N LEU A 65 -9.96 -33.21 7.88
CA LEU A 65 -9.51 -34.28 8.79
C LEU A 65 -10.69 -34.83 9.60
N GLY A 66 -11.53 -33.95 10.16
CA GLY A 66 -12.73 -34.36 10.88
C GLY A 66 -13.69 -35.18 10.02
N MET A 67 -13.86 -34.83 8.75
CA MET A 67 -14.67 -35.64 7.81
C MET A 67 -14.07 -37.03 7.60
N VAL A 68 -12.76 -37.11 7.37
CA VAL A 68 -12.09 -38.39 7.15
C VAL A 68 -12.21 -39.26 8.39
N ASP A 69 -11.97 -38.71 9.57
CA ASP A 69 -12.10 -39.43 10.84
C ASP A 69 -13.55 -39.89 11.08
N GLN A 70 -14.55 -39.06 10.78
CA GLN A 70 -15.96 -39.44 10.88
C GLN A 70 -16.32 -40.59 9.94
N ILE A 71 -15.87 -40.53 8.68
CA ILE A 71 -16.07 -41.61 7.71
C ILE A 71 -15.36 -42.88 8.20
N ASP A 72 -14.14 -42.72 8.70
CA ASP A 72 -13.32 -43.85 9.14
C ASP A 72 -13.93 -44.59 10.32
N LEU A 73 -14.35 -43.86 11.35
CA LEU A 73 -15.04 -44.40 12.52
C LEU A 73 -16.33 -45.12 12.14
N ALA A 74 -17.06 -44.61 11.16
CA ALA A 74 -18.26 -45.27 10.66
C ALA A 74 -17.97 -46.57 9.92
N LEU A 75 -16.93 -46.58 9.09
CA LEU A 75 -16.50 -47.80 8.41
C LEU A 75 -15.97 -48.84 9.39
N LEU A 76 -15.27 -48.42 10.46
CA LEU A 76 -14.88 -49.29 11.56
C LEU A 76 -16.10 -49.87 12.29
N ALA A 77 -17.08 -49.05 12.64
CA ALA A 77 -18.30 -49.52 13.29
C ALA A 77 -19.09 -50.52 12.42
N ILE A 78 -19.13 -50.30 11.10
CA ILE A 78 -19.76 -51.23 10.15
C ILE A 78 -18.94 -52.50 10.01
N LYS A 79 -17.61 -52.39 9.92
CA LYS A 79 -16.70 -53.53 9.92
C LYS A 79 -16.93 -54.41 11.14
N ASP A 80 -16.88 -53.83 12.33
CA ASP A 80 -17.00 -54.56 13.59
C ASP A 80 -18.36 -55.29 13.68
N GLU A 81 -19.45 -54.63 13.29
CA GLU A 81 -20.78 -55.23 13.28
C GLU A 81 -20.92 -56.34 12.22
N ALA A 82 -20.34 -56.16 11.02
CA ALA A 82 -20.35 -57.16 9.96
C ALA A 82 -19.53 -58.40 10.36
N GLU A 83 -18.32 -58.21 10.91
CA GLU A 83 -17.44 -59.28 11.36
C GLU A 83 -18.07 -60.05 12.54
N ARG A 84 -18.71 -59.35 13.49
CA ARG A 84 -19.44 -59.96 14.62
C ARG A 84 -20.59 -60.85 14.14
N ARG A 85 -21.48 -60.33 13.28
CA ARG A 85 -22.63 -61.10 12.75
C ARG A 85 -22.20 -62.28 11.88
N ASN A 86 -21.10 -62.14 11.14
CA ASN A 86 -20.56 -63.23 10.35
C ASN A 86 -20.00 -64.35 11.25
N GLY A 87 -19.45 -63.99 12.43
CA GLY A 87 -18.93 -64.91 13.42
C GLY A 87 -19.97 -65.65 14.27
N ASP A 88 -21.10 -65.03 14.59
CA ASP A 88 -22.07 -65.53 15.59
C ASP A 88 -23.13 -66.52 15.05
N ARG A 89 -23.08 -66.90 13.77
CA ARG A 89 -24.03 -67.86 13.18
C ARG A 89 -23.50 -69.30 13.25
N PRO A 90 -24.05 -70.19 14.11
CA PRO A 90 -23.64 -71.58 14.17
C PRO A 90 -24.21 -72.36 12.97
N GLY A 91 -23.36 -73.10 12.25
CA GLY A 91 -23.81 -74.26 11.48
C GLY A 91 -24.18 -74.11 9.99
N GLN A 92 -23.72 -73.10 9.24
CA GLN A 92 -23.94 -73.08 7.76
C GLN A 92 -22.84 -72.34 6.97
N ASP A 93 -22.21 -73.11 6.08
CA ASP A 93 -21.33 -72.85 4.90
C ASP A 93 -20.16 -71.82 4.98
N PRO A 94 -18.91 -72.17 4.58
CA PRO A 94 -17.75 -71.27 4.57
C PRO A 94 -17.69 -70.21 3.44
N GLY A 95 -18.77 -69.97 2.70
CA GLY A 95 -18.85 -69.01 1.56
C GLY A 95 -19.72 -67.77 1.84
N ARG A 96 -19.76 -67.30 3.09
CA ARG A 96 -20.75 -66.36 3.64
C ARG A 96 -20.68 -64.93 3.10
N ASP A 97 -21.84 -64.45 2.64
CA ASP A 97 -22.16 -63.06 2.33
C ASP A 97 -22.06 -62.14 3.57
N PRO A 98 -21.07 -61.23 3.64
CA PRO A 98 -20.89 -60.29 4.76
C PRO A 98 -21.99 -59.20 4.84
N GLY A 99 -22.75 -59.01 3.77
CA GLY A 99 -23.81 -58.01 3.67
C GLY A 99 -25.18 -58.49 4.16
N TYR A 100 -25.39 -59.79 4.39
CA TYR A 100 -26.72 -60.31 4.71
C TYR A 100 -27.37 -59.61 5.93
N GLY A 101 -28.52 -58.97 5.71
CA GLY A 101 -29.26 -58.27 6.78
C GLY A 101 -28.61 -56.98 7.27
N MET A 102 -27.58 -56.47 6.59
CA MET A 102 -26.90 -55.22 6.95
C MET A 102 -27.59 -53.97 6.38
N ALA A 103 -28.45 -54.11 5.38
CA ALA A 103 -29.07 -52.96 4.71
C ALA A 103 -29.76 -51.95 5.67
N PRO A 104 -30.57 -52.36 6.68
CA PRO A 104 -31.17 -51.40 7.62
C PRO A 104 -30.13 -50.70 8.49
N PHE A 105 -29.06 -51.41 8.89
CA PHE A 105 -27.97 -50.84 9.67
C PHE A 105 -27.17 -49.82 8.84
N LEU A 106 -26.81 -50.16 7.60
CA LEU A 106 -26.15 -49.25 6.67
C LEU A 106 -26.98 -48.00 6.40
N GLN A 107 -28.30 -48.14 6.25
CA GLN A 107 -29.21 -47.02 6.06
C GLN A 107 -29.24 -46.10 7.29
N ALA A 108 -29.27 -46.67 8.50
CA ALA A 108 -29.20 -45.91 9.75
C ALA A 108 -27.86 -45.17 9.88
N GLN A 109 -26.73 -45.80 9.55
CA GLN A 109 -25.43 -45.14 9.56
C GLN A 109 -25.35 -44.00 8.53
N MET A 110 -25.87 -44.21 7.32
CA MET A 110 -25.92 -43.18 6.28
C MET A 110 -26.70 -41.93 6.74
N SER A 111 -27.79 -42.09 7.48
CA SER A 111 -28.56 -40.96 7.99
C SER A 111 -27.82 -40.12 9.05
N ARG A 112 -26.81 -40.69 9.70
CA ARG A 112 -26.01 -40.04 10.74
C ARG A 112 -24.78 -39.33 10.17
N ILE A 113 -24.42 -39.62 8.92
CA ILE A 113 -23.17 -39.17 8.29
C ILE A 113 -23.50 -38.58 6.92
N PRO A 114 -23.94 -37.31 6.88
CA PRO A 114 -24.46 -36.68 5.66
C PRO A 114 -23.44 -36.54 4.52
N ILE A 115 -22.13 -36.58 4.83
CA ILE A 115 -21.05 -36.50 3.82
C ILE A 115 -21.04 -37.74 2.90
N LEU A 116 -21.58 -38.88 3.37
CA LEU A 116 -21.64 -40.11 2.60
C LEU A 116 -22.87 -40.14 1.70
N SER A 117 -22.62 -40.27 0.40
CA SER A 117 -23.66 -40.50 -0.61
C SER A 117 -24.08 -41.97 -0.73
N GLY A 118 -23.31 -42.89 -0.14
CA GLY A 118 -23.69 -44.29 -0.07
C GLY A 118 -22.72 -45.11 0.77
N LEU A 119 -23.22 -46.21 1.32
CA LEU A 119 -22.47 -47.20 2.09
C LEU A 119 -22.73 -48.58 1.51
N ARG A 120 -21.69 -49.41 1.34
CA ARG A 120 -21.80 -50.72 0.70
C ARG A 120 -20.85 -51.74 1.31
N ILE A 121 -21.24 -53.01 1.24
CA ILE A 121 -20.48 -54.17 1.66
C ILE A 121 -20.41 -55.15 0.48
N THR A 122 -19.22 -55.70 0.26
CA THR A 122 -18.98 -56.76 -0.73
C THR A 122 -18.62 -58.08 -0.06
N ASP A 123 -18.70 -59.16 -0.83
CA ASP A 123 -18.07 -60.43 -0.50
C ASP A 123 -16.61 -60.52 -0.99
N THR A 124 -16.04 -61.72 -0.91
CA THR A 124 -14.69 -62.08 -1.36
C THR A 124 -14.48 -62.00 -2.87
N ASP A 125 -15.56 -62.07 -3.65
CA ASP A 125 -15.53 -61.98 -5.12
C ASP A 125 -15.75 -60.54 -5.60
N GLY A 126 -15.95 -59.60 -4.67
CA GLY A 126 -16.19 -58.20 -4.97
C GLY A 126 -17.61 -57.91 -5.44
N ILE A 127 -18.56 -58.83 -5.23
CA ILE A 127 -19.97 -58.59 -5.51
C ILE A 127 -20.57 -57.78 -4.36
N ILE A 128 -21.26 -56.70 -4.68
CA ILE A 128 -21.97 -55.89 -3.67
C ILE A 128 -23.17 -56.68 -3.16
N ARG A 129 -23.19 -56.93 -1.85
CA ARG A 129 -24.22 -57.74 -1.19
C ARG A 129 -25.19 -56.93 -0.35
N ALA A 130 -24.72 -55.84 0.23
CA ALA A 130 -25.57 -54.87 0.91
C ALA A 130 -25.11 -53.46 0.60
N GLY A 131 -26.06 -52.54 0.59
CA GLY A 131 -25.75 -51.14 0.38
C GLY A 131 -26.97 -50.24 0.38
N THR A 132 -26.71 -48.95 0.50
CA THR A 132 -27.73 -47.91 0.41
C THR A 132 -27.86 -47.41 -1.03
N GLN A 133 -29.05 -46.89 -1.38
CA GLN A 133 -29.36 -46.36 -2.71
C GLN A 133 -29.05 -47.34 -3.85
N MET A 134 -29.38 -48.63 -3.68
CA MET A 134 -29.21 -49.65 -4.71
C MET A 134 -30.49 -49.82 -5.52
N THR A 135 -30.37 -49.97 -6.84
CA THR A 135 -31.48 -50.40 -7.69
C THR A 135 -31.58 -51.93 -7.66
N PRO A 136 -32.76 -52.52 -7.35
CA PRO A 136 -32.92 -53.97 -7.38
C PRO A 136 -32.67 -54.55 -8.77
N GLY A 137 -32.01 -55.71 -8.86
CA GLY A 137 -32.04 -56.56 -10.07
C GLY A 137 -30.72 -56.73 -10.86
N ARG A 138 -29.61 -56.08 -10.49
CA ARG A 138 -28.30 -56.37 -11.09
C ARG A 138 -27.19 -56.44 -10.05
N PRO A 139 -26.54 -57.61 -9.85
CA PRO A 139 -25.32 -57.70 -9.06
C PRO A 139 -24.26 -56.80 -9.68
N LEU A 140 -23.76 -55.85 -8.89
CA LEU A 140 -22.68 -54.97 -9.29
C LEU A 140 -21.39 -55.49 -8.68
N SER A 141 -20.40 -55.76 -9.52
CA SER A 141 -19.05 -56.15 -9.09
C SER A 141 -18.14 -54.93 -9.02
N VAL A 142 -17.23 -54.97 -8.05
CA VAL A 142 -16.13 -54.00 -7.87
C VAL A 142 -14.77 -54.68 -7.81
N GLN A 143 -14.68 -55.94 -8.25
CA GLN A 143 -13.43 -56.71 -8.26
C GLN A 143 -12.33 -56.06 -9.12
N ASP A 144 -12.74 -55.31 -10.14
CA ASP A 144 -11.85 -54.56 -11.04
C ASP A 144 -11.31 -53.26 -10.41
N ARG A 145 -11.81 -52.86 -9.23
CA ARG A 145 -11.46 -51.58 -8.61
C ARG A 145 -10.18 -51.67 -7.79
N ASP A 146 -9.41 -50.59 -7.85
CA ASP A 146 -8.10 -50.45 -7.19
C ASP A 146 -8.19 -50.69 -5.67
N TYR A 147 -9.20 -50.12 -5.00
CA TYR A 147 -9.39 -50.27 -3.56
C TYR A 147 -9.68 -51.73 -3.15
N PHE A 148 -10.39 -52.48 -4.00
CA PHE A 148 -10.73 -53.86 -3.71
C PHE A 148 -9.50 -54.74 -3.81
N GLN A 149 -8.78 -54.65 -4.93
CA GLN A 149 -7.52 -55.39 -5.16
C GLN A 149 -6.48 -55.06 -4.08
N HIS A 150 -6.33 -53.77 -3.74
CA HIS A 150 -5.40 -53.33 -2.70
C HIS A 150 -5.69 -53.92 -1.32
N LEU A 151 -6.96 -53.96 -0.90
CA LEU A 151 -7.37 -54.47 0.40
C LEU A 151 -7.44 -56.01 0.44
N GLN A 152 -7.58 -56.66 -0.72
CA GLN A 152 -7.49 -58.11 -0.84
C GLN A 152 -6.07 -58.59 -0.57
N GLU A 153 -5.07 -57.93 -1.17
CA GLU A 153 -3.65 -58.29 -1.11
C GLU A 153 -2.95 -57.92 0.21
N ARG A 154 -3.46 -56.95 0.98
CA ARG A 154 -2.80 -56.42 2.18
C ARG A 154 -3.56 -56.74 3.49
N PRO A 155 -3.04 -57.65 4.33
CA PRO A 155 -3.69 -58.04 5.58
C PRO A 155 -3.78 -56.94 6.64
N GLU A 156 -2.83 -56.00 6.66
CA GLU A 156 -2.69 -54.95 7.68
C GLU A 156 -3.69 -53.78 7.51
N GLY A 157 -4.85 -54.05 6.89
CA GLY A 157 -5.77 -53.08 6.28
C GLY A 157 -6.10 -51.85 7.13
N GLY A 158 -5.45 -50.72 6.81
CA GLY A 158 -5.86 -49.37 7.19
C GLY A 158 -6.99 -48.84 6.30
N LEU A 159 -7.37 -47.58 6.52
CA LEU A 159 -8.30 -46.87 5.64
C LEU A 159 -7.67 -46.69 4.26
N TYR A 160 -8.32 -47.19 3.21
CA TYR A 160 -7.94 -46.91 1.83
C TYR A 160 -8.82 -45.80 1.26
N ILE A 161 -8.19 -44.80 0.65
CA ILE A 161 -8.87 -43.71 -0.05
C ILE A 161 -8.58 -43.85 -1.54
N SER A 162 -9.62 -44.01 -2.35
CA SER A 162 -9.48 -44.26 -3.78
C SER A 162 -9.05 -43.01 -4.55
N ARG A 163 -8.59 -43.23 -5.79
CA ARG A 163 -8.53 -42.17 -6.80
C ARG A 163 -9.94 -41.67 -7.10
N PRO A 164 -10.11 -40.41 -7.56
CA PRO A 164 -11.35 -39.99 -8.19
C PRO A 164 -11.73 -40.95 -9.29
N ALA A 165 -12.96 -41.45 -9.25
CA ALA A 165 -13.47 -42.32 -10.30
C ALA A 165 -14.95 -42.06 -10.53
N VAL A 166 -15.44 -42.49 -11.68
CA VAL A 166 -16.87 -42.50 -11.96
C VAL A 166 -17.53 -43.66 -11.20
N GLY A 167 -18.51 -43.34 -10.36
CA GLY A 167 -19.23 -44.29 -9.51
C GLY A 167 -20.08 -45.27 -10.34
N ARG A 168 -20.04 -46.56 -9.98
CA ARG A 168 -20.81 -47.62 -10.67
C ARG A 168 -22.33 -47.49 -10.52
N VAL A 169 -22.80 -46.81 -9.47
CA VAL A 169 -24.22 -46.73 -9.12
C VAL A 169 -24.88 -45.47 -9.66
N ASN A 170 -24.24 -44.31 -9.52
CA ASN A 170 -24.82 -43.01 -9.87
C ASN A 170 -24.15 -42.33 -11.08
N GLY A 171 -23.07 -42.88 -11.62
CA GLY A 171 -22.33 -42.28 -12.75
C GLY A 171 -21.66 -40.94 -12.45
N LYS A 172 -21.55 -40.53 -11.17
CA LYS A 172 -20.91 -39.27 -10.77
C LYS A 172 -19.45 -39.48 -10.37
N TRP A 173 -18.66 -38.41 -10.38
CA TRP A 173 -17.32 -38.42 -9.80
C TRP A 173 -17.40 -38.62 -8.29
N VAL A 174 -16.68 -39.63 -7.81
CA VAL A 174 -16.67 -40.04 -6.41
C VAL A 174 -15.25 -40.35 -5.92
N VAL A 175 -15.06 -40.20 -4.62
CA VAL A 175 -13.93 -40.72 -3.87
C VAL A 175 -14.48 -41.77 -2.91
N LEU A 176 -13.88 -42.97 -2.92
CA LEU A 176 -14.30 -44.07 -2.08
C LEU A 176 -13.36 -44.23 -0.90
N PHE A 177 -13.95 -44.47 0.28
CA PHE A 177 -13.27 -44.75 1.53
C PHE A 177 -13.56 -46.20 1.87
N ALA A 178 -12.55 -47.05 1.96
CA ALA A 178 -12.72 -48.48 2.04
C ALA A 178 -11.89 -49.12 3.14
N ARG A 179 -12.45 -50.16 3.78
CA ARG A 179 -11.76 -50.99 4.77
C ARG A 179 -11.99 -52.47 4.48
N ARG A 180 -10.95 -53.25 4.78
CA ARG A 180 -10.95 -54.71 4.66
C ARG A 180 -11.88 -55.33 5.70
N LEU A 181 -12.77 -56.22 5.28
CA LEU A 181 -13.49 -57.13 6.16
C LEU A 181 -12.73 -58.44 6.27
N ASN A 182 -12.66 -58.98 7.47
CA ASN A 182 -11.97 -60.23 7.76
C ASN A 182 -12.94 -61.28 8.31
N HIS A 183 -12.65 -62.53 8.03
CA HIS A 183 -13.20 -63.65 8.77
C HIS A 183 -12.50 -63.77 10.15
N ARG A 184 -13.05 -64.61 11.04
CA ARG A 184 -12.44 -64.88 12.37
C ARG A 184 -11.00 -65.40 12.29
N ASP A 185 -10.65 -66.04 11.18
CA ASP A 185 -9.31 -66.56 10.89
C ASP A 185 -8.38 -65.52 10.20
N HIS A 186 -8.77 -64.24 10.20
CA HIS A 186 -8.07 -63.13 9.55
C HIS A 186 -7.97 -63.22 8.01
N ARG A 187 -8.61 -64.20 7.37
CA ARG A 187 -8.74 -64.25 5.91
C ARG A 187 -9.65 -63.14 5.41
N PHE A 188 -9.44 -62.72 4.18
CA PHE A 188 -10.25 -61.70 3.52
C PHE A 188 -11.70 -62.18 3.39
N ALA A 189 -12.65 -61.38 3.87
CA ALA A 189 -14.09 -61.63 3.75
C ALA A 189 -14.79 -60.70 2.75
N GLY A 190 -14.09 -59.67 2.27
CA GLY A 190 -14.65 -58.64 1.40
C GLY A 190 -14.26 -57.23 1.86
N VAL A 191 -15.00 -56.23 1.41
CA VAL A 191 -14.72 -54.82 1.70
C VAL A 191 -15.99 -54.09 2.11
N VAL A 192 -15.87 -53.23 3.12
CA VAL A 192 -16.85 -52.19 3.41
C VAL A 192 -16.33 -50.87 2.85
N TYR A 193 -17.19 -50.11 2.18
CA TYR A 193 -16.80 -48.81 1.66
C TYR A 193 -17.93 -47.78 1.69
N GLY A 194 -17.52 -46.53 1.93
CA GLY A 194 -18.32 -45.33 1.83
C GLY A 194 -18.00 -44.57 0.54
N VAL A 195 -19.00 -43.91 -0.02
CA VAL A 195 -18.88 -43.13 -1.26
C VAL A 195 -19.13 -41.67 -0.97
N VAL A 196 -18.15 -40.83 -1.27
CA VAL A 196 -18.28 -39.36 -1.19
C VAL A 196 -18.32 -38.81 -2.60
N ASN A 197 -19.37 -38.03 -2.92
CA ASN A 197 -19.46 -37.36 -4.22
C ASN A 197 -18.52 -36.16 -4.24
N VAL A 198 -17.83 -35.94 -5.36
CA VAL A 198 -16.98 -34.74 -5.55
C VAL A 198 -17.80 -33.46 -5.42
N ASP A 199 -19.06 -33.46 -5.87
CA ASP A 199 -19.97 -32.31 -5.70
C ASP A 199 -20.18 -31.95 -4.22
N THR A 200 -20.27 -32.94 -3.34
CA THR A 200 -20.39 -32.71 -1.89
C THR A 200 -19.12 -32.07 -1.34
N LEU A 201 -17.94 -32.51 -1.78
CA LEU A 201 -16.67 -31.88 -1.39
C LEU A 201 -16.62 -30.43 -1.87
N VAL A 202 -16.97 -30.17 -3.14
CA VAL A 202 -17.04 -28.80 -3.68
C VAL A 202 -18.00 -27.93 -2.87
N GLN A 203 -19.16 -28.46 -2.48
CA GLN A 203 -20.13 -27.73 -1.67
C GLN A 203 -19.54 -27.33 -0.32
N THR A 204 -18.83 -28.23 0.37
CA THR A 204 -18.14 -27.88 1.62
C THR A 204 -17.06 -26.81 1.39
N LEU A 205 -16.28 -26.91 0.31
CA LEU A 205 -15.29 -25.88 -0.01
C LEU A 205 -15.93 -24.51 -0.30
N SER A 206 -17.18 -24.48 -0.78
CA SER A 206 -17.90 -23.24 -1.11
C SER A 206 -18.40 -22.46 0.11
N GLU A 207 -18.40 -23.06 1.31
CA GLU A 207 -18.81 -22.40 2.55
C GLU A 207 -17.82 -21.31 3.00
N LEU A 208 -16.59 -21.31 2.45
CA LEU A 208 -15.56 -20.32 2.77
C LEU A 208 -15.42 -19.27 1.67
N GLU A 209 -15.43 -18.01 2.09
CA GLU A 209 -15.21 -16.88 1.20
C GLU A 209 -13.70 -16.68 0.93
N VAL A 210 -13.31 -16.86 -0.33
CA VAL A 210 -11.91 -16.65 -0.79
C VAL A 210 -11.78 -15.48 -1.78
N GLY A 211 -12.78 -14.62 -1.87
CA GLY A 211 -12.84 -13.53 -2.86
C GLY A 211 -13.34 -14.01 -4.22
N ALA A 212 -13.64 -13.04 -5.11
CA ALA A 212 -14.28 -13.29 -6.40
C ALA A 212 -13.42 -14.12 -7.36
N GLN A 213 -12.10 -13.94 -7.29
CA GLN A 213 -11.13 -14.68 -8.07
C GLN A 213 -10.31 -15.63 -7.20
N GLY A 214 -10.71 -15.90 -5.96
CA GLY A 214 -10.07 -16.90 -5.11
C GLY A 214 -10.25 -18.33 -5.60
N SER A 215 -9.52 -19.26 -4.99
CA SER A 215 -9.75 -20.69 -5.24
C SER A 215 -9.36 -21.55 -4.06
N ILE A 216 -10.11 -22.63 -3.83
CA ILE A 216 -9.78 -23.71 -2.90
C ILE A 216 -9.74 -25.01 -3.70
N SER A 217 -8.75 -25.85 -3.44
CA SER A 217 -8.68 -27.17 -4.07
C SER A 217 -8.16 -28.24 -3.12
N LEU A 218 -8.72 -29.43 -3.26
CA LEU A 218 -8.35 -30.63 -2.53
C LEU A 218 -7.70 -31.61 -3.50
N TRP A 219 -6.57 -32.17 -3.08
CA TRP A 219 -5.74 -33.05 -3.90
C TRP A 219 -5.40 -34.33 -3.15
N SER A 220 -5.27 -35.44 -3.88
CA SER A 220 -4.79 -36.71 -3.31
C SER A 220 -3.29 -36.66 -2.99
N SER A 221 -2.81 -37.61 -2.19
CA SER A 221 -1.38 -37.88 -1.99
C SER A 221 -0.62 -38.18 -3.28
N ARG A 222 -1.33 -38.60 -4.33
CA ARG A 222 -0.81 -38.84 -5.68
C ARG A 222 -0.86 -37.59 -6.56
N VAL A 223 -1.18 -36.44 -5.97
CA VAL A 223 -1.25 -35.14 -6.65
C VAL A 223 -2.33 -35.12 -7.73
N GLU A 224 -3.47 -35.77 -7.46
CA GLU A 224 -4.64 -35.74 -8.34
C GLU A 224 -5.68 -34.76 -7.80
N LEU A 225 -6.26 -33.96 -8.68
CA LEU A 225 -7.32 -33.04 -8.28
C LEU A 225 -8.58 -33.83 -7.88
N LEU A 226 -9.01 -33.68 -6.62
CA LEU A 226 -10.23 -34.29 -6.09
C LEU A 226 -11.43 -33.35 -6.24
N ALA A 227 -11.28 -32.11 -5.78
CA ALA A 227 -12.32 -31.10 -5.79
C ALA A 227 -11.69 -29.70 -5.91
N ARG A 228 -12.39 -28.78 -6.58
CA ARG A 228 -12.01 -27.36 -6.69
C ARG A 228 -13.24 -26.47 -6.59
N PHE A 229 -13.08 -25.36 -5.88
CA PHE A 229 -14.02 -24.25 -5.84
C PHE A 229 -13.29 -22.95 -6.21
N PRO A 230 -13.90 -22.03 -7.00
CA PRO A 230 -15.18 -22.18 -7.70
C PRO A 230 -15.10 -23.25 -8.80
N LYS A 231 -16.26 -23.82 -9.15
CA LYS A 231 -16.38 -24.74 -10.28
C LYS A 231 -16.24 -23.99 -11.60
N SER A 232 -15.40 -24.51 -12.50
CA SER A 232 -15.29 -24.09 -13.90
C SER A 232 -15.27 -25.32 -14.83
N PRO A 233 -15.67 -25.17 -16.11
CA PRO A 233 -15.61 -26.28 -17.08
C PRO A 233 -14.21 -26.92 -17.17
N ASP A 234 -13.16 -26.12 -17.07
CA ASP A 234 -11.78 -26.60 -17.08
C ASP A 234 -11.43 -27.37 -15.81
N SER A 235 -11.91 -26.92 -14.64
CA SER A 235 -11.70 -27.64 -13.39
C SER A 235 -12.35 -29.03 -13.37
N GLU A 236 -13.53 -29.18 -13.98
CA GLU A 236 -14.24 -30.47 -14.02
C GLU A 236 -13.54 -31.47 -14.95
N ARG A 237 -12.94 -31.00 -16.05
CA ARG A 237 -12.12 -31.83 -16.96
C ARG A 237 -10.82 -32.32 -16.31
N LEU A 238 -10.32 -31.60 -15.31
CA LEU A 238 -9.05 -31.90 -14.64
C LEU A 238 -9.19 -32.82 -13.43
N ILE A 239 -10.41 -33.17 -13.01
CA ILE A 239 -10.63 -34.10 -11.89
C ILE A 239 -9.93 -35.44 -12.18
N GLY A 240 -9.15 -35.92 -11.22
CA GLY A 240 -8.37 -37.16 -11.33
C GLY A 240 -7.08 -37.06 -12.16
N THR A 241 -6.77 -35.89 -12.74
CA THR A 241 -5.53 -35.69 -13.50
C THR A 241 -4.37 -35.25 -12.59
N THR A 242 -3.14 -35.62 -12.99
CA THR A 242 -1.88 -35.29 -12.27
C THR A 242 -1.04 -34.22 -12.97
N HIS A 243 -1.63 -33.45 -13.90
CA HIS A 243 -0.90 -32.43 -14.68
C HIS A 243 -0.61 -31.20 -13.82
N VAL A 244 0.42 -31.28 -12.99
CA VAL A 244 0.82 -30.19 -12.10
C VAL A 244 2.33 -29.96 -12.19
N GLU A 245 2.71 -28.72 -12.50
CA GLU A 245 4.09 -28.26 -12.67
C GLU A 245 4.27 -26.92 -11.93
N GLY A 246 5.52 -26.52 -11.68
CA GLY A 246 5.86 -25.26 -11.00
C GLY A 246 5.81 -25.33 -9.46
N ASP A 247 5.65 -24.16 -8.83
CA ASP A 247 5.80 -23.95 -7.38
C ASP A 247 4.93 -24.86 -6.51
N PHE A 248 3.76 -25.28 -7.00
CA PHE A 248 2.91 -26.23 -6.29
C PHE A 248 3.58 -27.60 -6.17
N LEU A 249 4.14 -28.13 -7.26
CA LEU A 249 4.80 -29.43 -7.25
C LEU A 249 6.08 -29.38 -6.41
N GLU A 250 6.82 -28.28 -6.47
CA GLU A 250 7.98 -28.04 -5.60
C GLU A 250 7.58 -28.00 -4.12
N SER A 251 6.48 -27.33 -3.80
CA SER A 251 5.93 -27.28 -2.44
C SER A 251 5.50 -28.66 -1.94
N VAL A 252 4.87 -29.48 -2.78
CA VAL A 252 4.52 -30.88 -2.46
C VAL A 252 5.78 -31.73 -2.22
N ARG A 253 6.78 -31.62 -3.11
CA ARG A 253 8.06 -32.35 -3.02
C ARG A 253 8.89 -31.96 -1.81
N SER A 254 8.77 -30.72 -1.33
CA SER A 254 9.48 -30.25 -0.13
C SER A 254 9.12 -31.04 1.14
N GLY A 255 7.96 -31.71 1.16
CA GLY A 255 7.48 -32.48 2.31
C GLY A 255 7.07 -31.63 3.51
N ARG A 256 7.14 -30.29 3.41
CA ARG A 256 6.73 -29.39 4.50
C ARG A 256 5.22 -29.51 4.75
N HIS A 257 4.84 -29.40 6.03
CA HIS A 257 3.44 -29.41 6.43
C HIS A 257 2.67 -28.21 5.84
N VAL A 258 3.32 -27.04 5.84
CA VAL A 258 2.78 -25.78 5.29
C VAL A 258 3.79 -25.21 4.31
N SER A 259 3.32 -24.69 3.18
CA SER A 259 4.13 -23.93 2.22
C SER A 259 3.34 -22.76 1.65
N HIS A 260 4.02 -21.63 1.44
CA HIS A 260 3.45 -20.44 0.82
C HIS A 260 4.18 -20.16 -0.49
N PHE A 261 3.44 -19.81 -1.53
CA PHE A 261 4.01 -19.40 -2.80
C PHE A 261 3.03 -18.48 -3.54
N THR A 262 3.50 -17.73 -4.53
CA THR A 262 2.66 -16.87 -5.35
C THR A 262 2.85 -17.21 -6.81
N GLY A 263 1.75 -17.52 -7.51
CA GLY A 263 1.84 -17.94 -8.90
C GLY A 263 0.51 -17.86 -9.65
N ALA A 264 0.59 -17.95 -10.98
CA ALA A 264 -0.60 -18.04 -11.83
C ALA A 264 -1.20 -19.44 -11.79
N SER A 265 -2.53 -19.53 -11.66
CA SER A 265 -3.22 -20.82 -11.74
C SER A 265 -3.18 -21.36 -13.17
N ARG A 266 -2.90 -22.65 -13.32
CA ARG A 266 -2.97 -23.33 -14.62
C ARG A 266 -4.40 -23.61 -15.08
N VAL A 267 -5.37 -23.52 -14.16
CA VAL A 267 -6.79 -23.77 -14.46
C VAL A 267 -7.47 -22.53 -15.04
N ASP A 268 -7.18 -21.34 -14.52
CA ASP A 268 -7.89 -20.09 -14.86
C ASP A 268 -6.98 -18.87 -15.11
N GLY A 269 -5.66 -19.03 -15.02
CA GLY A 269 -4.68 -17.97 -15.32
C GLY A 269 -4.52 -16.90 -14.24
N HIS A 270 -5.35 -16.86 -13.19
CA HIS A 270 -5.26 -15.81 -12.17
C HIS A 270 -4.04 -15.99 -11.27
N SER A 271 -3.29 -14.91 -11.03
CA SER A 271 -2.19 -14.87 -10.07
C SER A 271 -2.72 -14.79 -8.65
N ARG A 272 -2.36 -15.78 -7.83
CA ARG A 272 -2.81 -15.89 -6.44
C ARG A 272 -1.63 -16.12 -5.50
N THR A 273 -1.78 -15.63 -4.29
CA THR A 273 -0.95 -16.04 -3.16
C THR A 273 -1.59 -17.30 -2.57
N TYR A 274 -0.85 -18.40 -2.59
CA TYR A 274 -1.31 -19.72 -2.19
C TYR A 274 -0.71 -20.14 -0.85
N THR A 275 -1.52 -20.85 -0.07
CA THR A 275 -1.07 -21.67 1.05
C THR A 275 -1.43 -23.12 0.78
N LEU A 276 -0.41 -23.97 0.78
CA LEU A 276 -0.50 -25.42 0.69
C LEU A 276 -0.37 -26.02 2.09
N ARG A 277 -1.29 -26.92 2.46
CA ARG A 277 -1.22 -27.71 3.69
C ARG A 277 -1.30 -29.20 3.37
N ARG A 278 -0.38 -29.98 3.93
CA ARG A 278 -0.34 -31.45 3.83
C ARG A 278 -1.08 -32.06 5.01
N LEU A 279 -2.02 -32.96 4.74
CA LEU A 279 -2.79 -33.68 5.75
C LEU A 279 -2.20 -35.09 5.90
N PRO A 280 -1.34 -35.35 6.91
CA PRO A 280 -0.61 -36.61 7.02
C PRO A 280 -1.53 -37.82 7.23
N ASN A 281 -2.58 -37.69 8.06
CA ASN A 281 -3.46 -38.81 8.42
C ASN A 281 -4.44 -39.19 7.29
N ALA A 282 -4.87 -38.20 6.51
CA ALA A 282 -5.79 -38.39 5.38
C ALA A 282 -5.08 -38.55 4.03
N ALA A 283 -3.75 -38.38 3.99
CA ALA A 283 -2.96 -38.39 2.77
C ALA A 283 -3.51 -37.45 1.68
N PHE A 284 -3.93 -36.24 2.07
CA PHE A 284 -4.45 -35.20 1.18
C PHE A 284 -3.58 -33.94 1.20
N TYR A 285 -3.76 -33.09 0.19
CA TYR A 285 -3.25 -31.73 0.19
C TYR A 285 -4.40 -30.74 -0.02
N ILE A 286 -4.41 -29.67 0.76
CA ILE A 286 -5.33 -28.55 0.61
C ILE A 286 -4.55 -27.36 0.10
N LEU A 287 -5.04 -26.74 -0.96
CA LEU A 287 -4.46 -25.55 -1.57
C LEU A 287 -5.50 -24.43 -1.58
N VAL A 288 -5.24 -23.37 -0.83
CA VAL A 288 -6.07 -22.17 -0.76
C VAL A 288 -5.32 -21.02 -1.42
N GLY A 289 -5.97 -20.27 -2.31
CA GLY A 289 -5.38 -19.13 -3.00
C GLY A 289 -6.28 -17.90 -3.00
N LEU A 290 -5.73 -16.74 -2.62
CA LEU A 290 -6.38 -15.44 -2.78
C LEU A 290 -5.76 -14.71 -3.98
N ALA A 291 -6.61 -14.19 -4.87
CA ALA A 291 -6.14 -13.47 -6.05
C ALA A 291 -5.56 -12.11 -5.71
N GLN A 292 -4.42 -11.77 -6.34
CA GLN A 292 -3.79 -10.46 -6.18
C GLN A 292 -4.74 -9.32 -6.57
N ALA A 293 -5.57 -9.54 -7.60
CA ALA A 293 -6.53 -8.55 -8.06
C ALA A 293 -7.57 -8.19 -6.98
N ASP A 294 -8.01 -9.18 -6.20
CA ASP A 294 -9.06 -8.99 -5.18
C ASP A 294 -8.52 -8.21 -3.97
N TYR A 295 -7.44 -8.69 -3.35
CA TYR A 295 -6.94 -8.06 -2.12
C TYR A 295 -6.17 -6.75 -2.38
N LEU A 296 -5.58 -6.56 -3.57
CA LEU A 296 -4.95 -5.29 -3.94
C LEU A 296 -5.95 -4.26 -4.49
N GLN A 297 -7.23 -4.60 -4.69
CA GLN A 297 -8.22 -3.62 -5.12
C GLN A 297 -8.34 -2.48 -4.09
N ALA A 298 -8.40 -2.83 -2.80
CA ALA A 298 -8.41 -1.86 -1.70
C ALA A 298 -7.13 -1.01 -1.69
N TRP A 299 -5.96 -1.64 -1.87
CA TRP A 299 -4.68 -0.95 -1.98
C TRP A 299 -4.63 0.02 -3.17
N ARG A 300 -5.17 -0.33 -4.34
CA ARG A 300 -5.22 0.57 -5.51
C ARG A 300 -6.04 1.81 -5.22
N ARG A 301 -7.16 1.68 -4.50
CA ARG A 301 -7.98 2.82 -4.08
C ARG A 301 -7.23 3.72 -3.09
N GLU A 302 -6.59 3.11 -2.09
CA GLU A 302 -5.72 3.81 -1.14
C GLU A 302 -4.59 4.54 -1.88
N ALA A 303 -3.97 3.89 -2.86
CA ALA A 303 -2.90 4.47 -3.66
C ALA A 303 -3.37 5.70 -4.45
N VAL A 304 -4.52 5.61 -5.12
CA VAL A 304 -5.11 6.74 -5.85
C VAL A 304 -5.37 7.92 -4.90
N LEU A 305 -5.96 7.68 -3.73
CA LEU A 305 -6.26 8.73 -2.76
C LEU A 305 -4.99 9.36 -2.17
N SER A 306 -4.01 8.54 -1.76
CA SER A 306 -2.74 9.02 -1.23
C SER A 306 -1.91 9.78 -2.27
N SER A 307 -1.87 9.30 -3.53
CA SER A 307 -1.20 10.01 -4.62
C SER A 307 -1.90 11.32 -4.96
N ALA A 308 -3.23 11.35 -4.98
CA ALA A 308 -3.99 12.59 -5.21
C ALA A 308 -3.75 13.62 -4.09
N ALA A 309 -3.72 13.19 -2.82
CA ALA A 309 -3.42 14.06 -1.70
C ALA A 309 -1.99 14.62 -1.76
N ALA A 310 -1.00 13.78 -2.09
CA ALA A 310 0.40 14.22 -2.26
C ALA A 310 0.54 15.24 -3.40
N LEU A 311 -0.10 14.99 -4.55
CA LEU A 311 -0.15 15.93 -5.67
C LEU A 311 -0.85 17.24 -5.29
N GLY A 312 -1.94 17.17 -4.52
CA GLY A 312 -2.62 18.35 -3.98
C GLY A 312 -1.71 19.21 -3.09
N LEU A 313 -0.92 18.59 -2.21
CA LEU A 313 0.03 19.30 -1.36
C LEU A 313 1.18 19.92 -2.15
N ILE A 314 1.74 19.20 -3.12
CA ILE A 314 2.81 19.70 -4.00
C ILE A 314 2.31 20.87 -4.84
N THR A 315 1.12 20.75 -5.45
CA THR A 315 0.53 21.84 -6.24
C THR A 315 0.21 23.07 -5.39
N LEU A 316 -0.27 22.88 -4.16
CA LEU A 316 -0.52 23.98 -3.22
C LEU A 316 0.79 24.67 -2.80
N ALA A 317 1.82 23.91 -2.43
CA ALA A 317 3.12 24.44 -2.01
C ALA A 317 3.81 25.22 -3.14
N THR A 318 3.82 24.67 -4.35
CA THR A 318 4.36 25.33 -5.54
C THR A 318 3.57 26.58 -5.93
N ALA A 319 2.24 26.56 -5.85
CA ALA A 319 1.40 27.73 -6.09
C ALA A 319 1.65 28.84 -5.05
N MET A 320 1.74 28.49 -3.76
CA MET A 320 2.08 29.43 -2.69
C MET A 320 3.49 30.03 -2.87
N ALA A 321 4.47 29.23 -3.28
CA ALA A 321 5.81 29.69 -3.58
C ALA A 321 5.82 30.68 -4.75
N TRP A 322 5.04 30.39 -5.79
CA TRP A 322 4.90 31.24 -6.97
C TRP A 322 4.25 32.59 -6.63
N THR A 323 3.15 32.59 -5.86
CA THR A 323 2.49 33.84 -5.43
C THR A 323 3.38 34.66 -4.49
N ALA A 324 4.07 34.01 -3.54
CA ALA A 324 5.03 34.67 -2.64
C ALA A 324 6.18 35.30 -3.43
N ARG A 325 6.77 34.58 -4.39
CA ARG A 325 7.82 35.10 -5.27
C ARG A 325 7.34 36.31 -6.08
N ARG A 326 6.12 36.26 -6.61
CA ARG A 326 5.52 37.38 -7.35
C ARG A 326 5.31 38.60 -6.45
N ALA A 327 4.78 38.40 -5.23
CA ALA A 327 4.58 39.46 -4.26
C ALA A 327 5.91 40.10 -3.82
N TRP A 328 6.95 39.29 -3.58
CA TRP A 328 8.29 39.78 -3.24
C TRP A 328 8.91 40.61 -4.37
N ALA A 329 8.81 40.15 -5.62
CA ALA A 329 9.29 40.90 -6.78
C ALA A 329 8.59 42.28 -6.90
N GLY A 330 7.28 42.33 -6.65
CA GLY A 330 6.54 43.58 -6.59
C GLY A 330 7.03 44.52 -5.47
N HIS A 331 7.26 43.98 -4.27
CA HIS A 331 7.74 44.76 -3.14
C HIS A 331 9.14 45.35 -3.39
N LEU A 332 10.04 44.59 -4.01
CA LEU A 332 11.37 45.05 -4.42
C LEU A 332 11.30 46.22 -5.41
N ALA A 333 10.40 46.16 -6.40
CA ALA A 333 10.19 47.26 -7.34
C ALA A 333 9.65 48.52 -6.64
N SER A 334 8.71 48.36 -5.70
CA SER A 334 8.19 49.49 -4.92
C SER A 334 9.23 50.11 -3.98
N GLN A 335 10.13 49.32 -3.41
CA GLN A 335 11.25 49.81 -2.59
C GLN A 335 12.22 50.62 -3.45
N ALA A 336 12.60 50.11 -4.63
CA ALA A 336 13.49 50.82 -5.55
C ALA A 336 12.92 52.18 -6.02
N GLU A 337 11.61 52.25 -6.28
CA GLU A 337 10.95 53.50 -6.64
C GLU A 337 10.93 54.51 -5.48
N ARG A 338 10.67 54.05 -4.25
CA ARG A 338 10.76 54.91 -3.05
C ARG A 338 12.17 55.44 -2.85
N ASP A 339 13.18 54.58 -2.96
CA ASP A 339 14.58 54.97 -2.82
C ASP A 339 14.99 55.97 -3.89
N ARG A 340 14.50 55.79 -5.13
CA ARG A 340 14.71 56.74 -6.23
C ARG A 340 14.08 58.11 -5.91
N LEU A 341 12.81 58.14 -5.51
CA LEU A 341 12.11 59.38 -5.15
C LEU A 341 12.76 60.09 -3.96
N ILE A 342 13.22 59.34 -2.96
CA ILE A 342 14.02 59.89 -1.85
C ILE A 342 15.33 60.49 -2.38
N GLY A 343 16.01 59.82 -3.31
CA GLY A 343 17.20 60.33 -3.98
C GLY A 343 16.95 61.63 -4.77
N GLU A 344 15.88 61.69 -5.55
CA GLU A 344 15.48 62.87 -6.31
C GLU A 344 15.10 64.03 -5.37
N LEU A 345 14.33 63.76 -4.31
CA LEU A 345 13.95 64.77 -3.32
C LEU A 345 15.15 65.32 -2.54
N THR A 346 16.09 64.45 -2.15
CA THR A 346 17.32 64.86 -1.45
C THR A 346 18.22 65.73 -2.34
N LEU A 347 18.33 65.40 -3.63
CA LEU A 347 19.04 66.24 -4.61
C LEU A 347 18.36 67.60 -4.82
N ALA A 348 17.04 67.63 -5.03
CA ALA A 348 16.29 68.87 -5.18
C ALA A 348 16.37 69.76 -3.93
N LEU A 349 16.33 69.17 -2.73
CA LEU A 349 16.55 69.88 -1.47
C LEU A 349 17.96 70.45 -1.38
N ALA A 350 18.98 69.70 -1.82
CA ALA A 350 20.36 70.19 -1.86
C ALA A 350 20.51 71.38 -2.83
N GLU A 351 19.87 71.35 -4.00
CA GLU A 351 19.86 72.44 -4.97
C GLU A 351 19.18 73.70 -4.42
N VAL A 352 18.00 73.57 -3.81
CA VAL A 352 17.31 74.69 -3.15
C VAL A 352 18.16 75.26 -2.01
N LYS A 353 18.82 74.42 -1.22
CA LYS A 353 19.72 74.87 -0.15
C LYS A 353 20.92 75.63 -0.71
N HIS A 354 21.46 75.21 -1.85
CA HIS A 354 22.54 75.94 -2.52
C HIS A 354 22.08 77.29 -3.07
N LEU A 355 20.90 77.36 -3.69
CA LEU A 355 20.30 78.60 -4.22
C LEU A 355 19.94 79.59 -3.10
N LYS A 356 19.45 79.10 -1.96
CA LYS A 356 19.17 79.92 -0.77
C LYS A 356 20.44 80.48 -0.09
N GLY A 357 21.61 79.94 -0.40
CA GLY A 357 22.89 80.45 0.11
C GLY A 357 23.43 81.67 -0.64
N MET A 358 22.82 82.07 -1.76
CA MET A 358 23.23 83.25 -2.51
C MET A 358 22.60 84.51 -1.91
N LEU A 359 23.42 85.32 -1.24
CA LEU A 359 22.99 86.62 -0.72
C LEU A 359 23.08 87.67 -1.83
N PRO A 360 21.97 88.28 -2.26
CA PRO A 360 22.00 89.34 -3.26
C PRO A 360 22.62 90.61 -2.66
N ILE A 361 23.88 90.89 -3.01
CA ILE A 361 24.62 92.08 -2.56
C ILE A 361 24.60 93.16 -3.66
N CYS A 362 24.33 94.41 -3.29
CA CYS A 362 24.40 95.54 -4.21
C CYS A 362 25.85 95.78 -4.63
N GLY A 363 26.12 95.78 -5.94
CA GLY A 363 27.48 95.95 -6.48
C GLY A 363 28.17 97.26 -6.07
N HIS A 364 27.39 98.32 -5.84
CA HIS A 364 27.86 99.66 -5.53
C HIS A 364 28.03 99.92 -4.02
N CYS A 365 26.96 99.78 -3.22
CA CYS A 365 26.97 100.13 -1.80
C CYS A 365 27.09 98.94 -0.84
N LYS A 366 27.21 97.71 -1.35
CA LYS A 366 27.40 96.45 -0.59
C LYS A 366 26.29 96.08 0.41
N LYS A 367 25.14 96.75 0.39
CA LYS A 367 23.93 96.33 1.12
C LYS A 367 23.41 94.96 0.62
N ILE A 368 22.82 94.16 1.49
CA ILE A 368 22.17 92.89 1.17
C ILE A 368 20.67 93.11 0.99
N ARG A 369 20.06 92.48 -0.02
CA ARG A 369 18.60 92.45 -0.19
C ARG A 369 17.99 91.30 0.62
N ASP A 370 17.12 91.62 1.57
CA ASP A 370 16.43 90.66 2.43
C ASP A 370 15.29 89.91 1.69
N SER A 371 14.66 88.95 2.37
CA SER A 371 13.54 88.15 1.82
C SER A 371 12.28 88.97 1.52
N GLN A 372 12.16 90.18 2.07
CA GLN A 372 11.07 91.12 1.81
C GLN A 372 11.41 92.13 0.69
N GLY A 373 12.62 92.04 0.12
CA GLY A 373 13.08 92.88 -0.98
C GLY A 373 13.68 94.22 -0.55
N ARG A 374 13.91 94.45 0.73
CA ARG A 374 14.53 95.68 1.26
C ARG A 374 16.05 95.55 1.26
N TRP A 375 16.75 96.65 1.01
CA TRP A 375 18.21 96.72 1.08
C TRP A 375 18.64 97.16 2.47
N ILE A 376 19.30 96.26 3.20
CA ILE A 376 19.80 96.52 4.55
C ILE A 376 21.32 96.38 4.60
N ASP A 377 21.94 96.99 5.60
CA ASP A 377 23.39 96.95 5.75
C ASP A 377 23.87 95.53 6.09
N LEU A 378 25.06 95.20 5.60
CA LEU A 378 25.66 93.87 5.73
C LEU A 378 25.74 93.40 7.18
N GLU A 379 26.16 94.29 8.07
CA GLU A 379 26.29 94.01 9.51
C GLU A 379 24.94 93.68 10.14
N SER A 380 23.91 94.49 9.87
CA SER A 380 22.55 94.24 10.35
C SER A 380 22.01 92.91 9.81
N TYR A 381 22.21 92.62 8.52
CA TYR A 381 21.76 91.36 7.93
C TYR A 381 22.40 90.14 8.61
N ILE A 382 23.72 90.16 8.85
CA ILE A 382 24.44 89.05 9.46
C ILE A 382 24.10 88.89 10.94
N SER A 383 23.99 89.99 11.70
CA SER A 383 23.57 89.92 13.10
C SER A 383 22.13 89.43 13.28
N ASP A 384 21.22 89.73 12.34
CA ASP A 384 19.85 89.23 12.37
C ASP A 384 19.73 87.74 12.00
N HIS A 385 20.71 87.18 11.28
CA HIS A 385 20.66 85.83 10.72
C HIS A 385 21.77 84.88 11.23
N SER A 386 22.54 85.30 12.22
CA SER A 386 23.59 84.49 12.88
C SER A 386 23.90 85.03 14.28
N ASP A 387 24.60 84.25 15.11
CA ASP A 387 25.02 84.67 16.45
C ASP A 387 26.25 85.62 16.44
N ALA A 388 26.48 86.35 15.34
CA ALA A 388 27.65 87.21 15.16
C ALA A 388 27.44 88.62 15.72
N THR A 389 28.41 89.10 16.51
CA THR A 389 28.47 90.47 17.05
C THR A 389 29.66 91.20 16.43
N PHE A 390 29.44 92.42 15.94
CA PHE A 390 30.47 93.20 15.25
C PHE A 390 31.15 94.20 16.20
N SER A 391 32.48 94.34 16.07
CA SER A 391 33.27 95.42 16.67
C SER A 391 33.89 96.26 15.56
N HIS A 392 33.71 97.58 15.61
CA HIS A 392 34.26 98.48 14.59
C HIS A 392 35.71 98.83 14.91
N GLY A 393 36.61 98.56 13.96
CA GLY A 393 38.01 98.95 14.00
C GLY A 393 38.44 99.50 12.65
N VAL A 394 39.47 100.36 12.63
CA VAL A 394 40.04 100.90 11.39
C VAL A 394 41.26 100.07 11.02
N CYS A 395 41.26 99.43 9.85
CA CYS A 395 42.41 98.66 9.41
C CYS A 395 43.61 99.59 9.08
N PRO A 396 44.85 99.07 9.05
CA PRO A 396 46.03 99.87 8.78
C PRO A 396 46.02 100.62 7.44
N ASP A 397 45.33 100.07 6.43
CA ASP A 397 45.16 100.71 5.11
C ASP A 397 44.24 101.92 5.21
N CYS A 398 43.01 101.76 5.72
CA CYS A 398 42.09 102.87 5.92
C CYS A 398 42.67 103.94 6.85
N ALA A 399 43.46 103.55 7.86
CA ALA A 399 44.14 104.50 8.75
C ALA A 399 45.24 105.30 8.04
N ARG A 400 45.86 104.77 6.98
CA ARG A 400 46.77 105.53 6.11
C ARG A 400 45.98 106.52 5.26
N ASP A 401 44.94 106.06 4.58
CA ASP A 401 44.14 106.90 3.68
C ASP A 401 43.51 108.08 4.43
N LEU A 402 42.96 107.84 5.63
CA LEU A 402 42.43 108.91 6.49
C LEU A 402 43.50 109.91 6.91
N ARG A 403 44.74 109.46 7.19
CA ARG A 403 45.85 110.38 7.48
C ARG A 403 46.21 111.20 6.25
N ASP A 404 46.26 110.56 5.09
CA ASP A 404 46.64 111.22 3.84
C ASP A 404 45.57 112.25 3.41
N GLU A 405 44.27 111.94 3.55
CA GLU A 405 43.17 112.89 3.37
C GLU A 405 43.21 114.05 4.37
N MET A 406 43.47 113.76 5.66
CA MET A 406 43.58 114.80 6.68
C MET A 406 44.78 115.71 6.43
N LEU A 407 45.89 115.19 5.90
CA LEU A 407 47.06 115.97 5.51
C LEU A 407 46.75 116.83 4.26
N ALA A 408 46.09 116.27 3.24
CA ALA A 408 45.67 117.01 2.05
C ALA A 408 44.77 118.22 2.40
N ARG A 409 43.79 118.03 3.28
CA ARG A 409 42.90 119.11 3.75
C ARG A 409 43.62 120.18 4.58
N ARG A 410 44.76 119.86 5.20
CA ARG A 410 45.55 120.80 6.00
C ARG A 410 46.42 121.72 5.12
N MET A 411 46.71 121.32 3.88
CA MET A 411 47.51 122.10 2.92
C MET A 411 46.69 123.16 2.15
N GLU A 412 45.35 123.08 2.17
CA GLU A 412 44.46 124.00 1.44
C GLU A 412 43.98 125.23 2.25
N ARG A 413 44.51 125.48 3.47
CA ARG A 413 44.08 126.60 4.32
C ARG A 413 44.97 127.86 4.12
N PRO A 414 44.45 129.00 3.63
CA PRO A 414 45.23 130.24 3.49
C PRO A 414 45.60 130.88 4.83
N GLN A 415 46.76 131.54 4.89
CA GLN A 415 47.27 132.32 6.03
C GLN A 415 46.65 133.73 6.06
N ASP A 416 46.17 134.16 7.23
CA ASP A 416 45.68 135.51 7.53
C ASP A 416 46.86 136.40 7.99
N PRO A 417 46.95 137.71 7.64
CA PRO A 417 48.03 138.59 8.09
C PRO A 417 47.71 139.27 9.44
N ASP A 418 48.76 139.38 10.26
CA ASP A 418 48.89 139.93 11.63
C ASP A 418 48.62 141.46 11.72
N PRO A 419 48.38 142.09 12.90
CA PRO A 419 48.09 141.54 14.23
C PRO A 419 46.72 141.91 14.83
#